data_AF-A0A534YUA6-F1
#
_entry.id   AF-A0A534YUA6-F1
#
_cell.length_a   1.000
_cell.length_b   1.000
_cell.length_c   1.000
_cell.angle_alpha   90.00
_cell.angle_beta   90.00
_cell.angle_gamma   90.00
#
_symmetry.space_group_name_H-M   'P 1'
#
loop_
_entity.id
_entity.type
_entity.pdbx_description
1 polymer ?
#
loop_
_entity_poly.entity_id
_entity_poly.type
_entity_poly.pdbx_seq_one_letter_code
_entity_poly.pdbx_strand_id
1 'polypeptide(L)'
;MERWIDVGPADLMEGELRGLEVGERLVLLARHLGRITAMDDSCNHAGCLLSGGWMQDKKGAVVCPCHEYAFELGSGRNVTFPRLCDDQPVFEVRVERGRVMIRLPE
;
A
#
# COMPACT_ATOMS: atom_id res chain seq x y z
N MET A 1 -5.87 10.22 -18.88
CA MET A 1 -7.07 9.40 -19.22
C MET A 1 -7.13 8.28 -18.20
N GLU A 2 -7.99 8.43 -17.21
CA GLU A 2 -8.04 7.59 -16.01
C GLU A 2 -8.32 6.12 -16.36
N ARG A 3 -7.30 5.26 -16.27
CA ARG A 3 -7.43 3.84 -16.55
C ARG A 3 -7.41 3.06 -15.24
N TRP A 4 -8.50 2.36 -14.95
CA TRP A 4 -8.51 1.31 -13.94
C TRP A 4 -7.68 0.13 -14.44
N ILE A 5 -6.73 -0.31 -13.62
CA ILE A 5 -5.83 -1.41 -13.92
C ILE A 5 -6.20 -2.58 -13.02
N ASP A 6 -6.43 -3.74 -13.64
CA ASP A 6 -6.66 -4.98 -12.93
C ASP A 6 -5.31 -5.53 -12.43
N VAL A 7 -5.20 -5.71 -11.11
CA VAL A 7 -3.96 -6.12 -10.45
C VAL A 7 -4.05 -7.51 -9.82
N GLY A 8 -5.13 -8.25 -10.07
CA GLY A 8 -5.25 -9.64 -9.65
C GLY A 8 -6.48 -9.95 -8.79
N PRO A 9 -6.55 -11.16 -8.21
CA PRO A 9 -7.67 -11.58 -7.37
C PRO A 9 -7.77 -10.78 -6.06
N ALA A 10 -8.99 -10.54 -5.60
CA ALA A 10 -9.28 -9.93 -4.30
C ALA A 10 -9.24 -10.96 -3.16
N ASP A 11 -8.17 -11.74 -3.10
CA ASP A 11 -8.00 -12.90 -2.21
C ASP A 11 -7.01 -12.69 -1.07
N LEU A 12 -6.59 -11.43 -0.83
CA LEU A 12 -5.70 -11.10 0.27
C LEU A 12 -6.30 -11.60 1.59
N MET A 13 -5.47 -12.25 2.40
CA MET A 13 -5.82 -12.58 3.78
C MET A 13 -5.82 -11.31 4.65
N GLU A 14 -6.58 -11.32 5.73
CA GLU A 14 -6.54 -10.23 6.71
C GLU A 14 -5.11 -10.06 7.27
N GLY A 15 -4.59 -8.82 7.25
CA GLY A 15 -3.22 -8.52 7.65
C GLY A 15 -2.15 -8.76 6.56
N GLU A 16 -2.53 -9.27 5.39
CA GLU A 16 -1.58 -9.52 4.29
C GLU A 16 -1.08 -8.20 3.68
N LEU A 17 0.23 -8.18 3.40
CA LEU A 17 0.92 -7.18 2.59
C LEU A 17 1.43 -7.89 1.32
N ARG A 18 1.01 -7.43 0.15
CA ARG A 18 1.37 -8.03 -1.14
C ARG A 18 1.94 -6.98 -2.08
N GLY A 19 3.24 -7.10 -2.38
CA GLY A 19 3.89 -6.30 -3.40
C GLY A 19 3.63 -6.86 -4.80
N LEU A 20 3.46 -5.99 -5.79
CA LEU A 20 3.35 -6.36 -7.19
C LEU A 20 3.87 -5.25 -8.12
N GLU A 21 4.18 -5.62 -9.36
CA GLU A 21 4.59 -4.69 -10.41
C GLU A 21 3.41 -4.34 -11.31
N VAL A 22 3.18 -3.05 -11.54
CA VAL A 22 2.13 -2.51 -12.43
C VAL A 22 2.78 -1.56 -13.43
N GLY A 23 3.20 -2.10 -14.57
CA GLY A 23 4.06 -1.37 -15.50
C GLY A 23 5.41 -1.08 -14.86
N GLU A 24 5.79 0.19 -14.74
CA GLU A 24 7.02 0.63 -14.08
C GLU A 24 6.83 0.98 -12.60
N ARG A 25 5.60 0.84 -12.07
CA ARG A 25 5.28 1.17 -10.67
C ARG A 25 5.30 -0.09 -9.80
N LEU A 26 5.84 0.04 -8.59
CA LEU A 26 5.75 -0.97 -7.55
C LEU A 26 4.58 -0.63 -6.64
N VAL A 27 3.63 -1.56 -6.49
CA VAL A 27 2.40 -1.34 -5.74
C VAL A 27 2.31 -2.32 -4.58
N LEU A 28 2.05 -1.79 -3.38
CA LEU A 28 1.68 -2.56 -2.22
C LEU A 28 0.15 -2.64 -2.13
N LEU A 29 -0.41 -3.84 -2.13
CA LEU A 29 -1.76 -4.10 -1.64
C LEU A 29 -1.71 -4.53 -0.17
N ALA A 30 -2.65 -4.03 0.61
CA ALA A 30 -2.81 -4.43 2.00
C ALA A 30 -4.28 -4.66 2.34
N ARG A 31 -4.59 -5.68 3.17
CA ARG A 31 -5.94 -5.91 3.67
C ARG A 31 -6.02 -5.70 5.18
N HIS A 32 -6.83 -4.73 5.59
CA HIS A 32 -7.03 -4.37 6.98
C HIS A 32 -8.50 -4.02 7.25
N LEU A 33 -9.07 -4.58 8.32
CA LEU A 33 -10.47 -4.53 8.69
C LEU A 33 -11.41 -4.86 7.52
N GLY A 34 -11.05 -5.90 6.75
CA GLY A 34 -11.81 -6.34 5.59
C GLY A 34 -11.70 -5.46 4.34
N ARG A 35 -10.97 -4.34 4.40
CA ARG A 35 -10.77 -3.41 3.28
C ARG A 35 -9.40 -3.64 2.62
N ILE A 36 -9.39 -3.71 1.30
CA ILE A 36 -8.15 -3.70 0.50
C ILE A 36 -7.79 -2.25 0.19
N THR A 37 -6.52 -1.91 0.41
CA THR A 37 -5.92 -0.60 0.12
C THR A 37 -4.67 -0.76 -0.73
N ALA A 38 -4.26 0.30 -1.42
CA ALA A 38 -3.08 0.29 -2.27
C ALA A 38 -2.23 1.54 -2.07
N MET A 39 -0.91 1.40 -2.10
CA MET A 39 0.06 2.50 -2.05
C MET A 39 1.32 2.15 -2.84
N ASP A 40 2.18 3.13 -3.11
CA ASP A 40 3.52 2.85 -3.65
C ASP A 40 4.26 1.89 -2.72
N ASP A 41 4.81 0.80 -3.26
CA ASP A 41 5.55 -0.18 -2.46
C ASP A 41 6.95 0.33 -2.09
N SER A 42 7.53 1.20 -2.92
CA SER A 42 8.82 1.81 -2.65
C SER A 42 8.67 2.89 -1.59
N CYS A 43 9.17 2.64 -0.38
CA CYS A 43 9.11 3.57 0.74
C CYS A 43 9.73 4.93 0.36
N ASN A 44 8.97 6.02 0.48
CA ASN A 44 9.40 7.37 0.11
C ASN A 44 10.61 7.92 0.92
N HIS A 45 11.01 7.23 1.99
CA HIS A 45 12.20 7.58 2.77
C HIS A 45 13.49 7.18 2.05
N ALA A 46 13.63 5.89 1.68
CA ALA A 46 14.89 5.34 1.17
C ALA A 46 14.71 4.16 0.19
N GLY A 47 13.51 3.95 -0.35
CA GLY A 47 13.24 3.02 -1.45
C GLY A 47 13.07 1.54 -1.10
N CYS A 48 13.08 1.17 0.19
CA CYS A 48 12.79 -0.21 0.60
C CYS A 48 11.34 -0.59 0.31
N LEU A 49 11.12 -1.86 -0.05
CA LEU A 49 9.78 -2.39 -0.31
C LEU A 49 8.99 -2.54 1.00
N LEU A 50 7.85 -1.86 1.08
CA LEU A 50 6.93 -1.91 2.21
C LEU A 50 6.26 -3.29 2.34
N SER A 51 6.09 -4.01 1.23
CA SER A 51 5.63 -5.39 1.17
C SER A 51 6.53 -6.38 1.89
N GLY A 52 7.82 -6.04 2.07
CA GLY A 52 8.75 -6.80 2.93
C GLY A 52 8.66 -6.43 4.42
N GLY A 53 7.77 -5.51 4.78
CA GLY A 53 7.55 -5.04 6.13
C GLY A 53 6.51 -5.83 6.90
N TRP A 54 5.87 -5.18 7.88
CA TRP A 54 4.79 -5.78 8.66
C TRP A 54 3.66 -4.79 8.92
N MET A 55 2.45 -5.31 9.12
CA MET A 55 1.30 -4.51 9.50
C MET A 55 1.29 -4.30 11.02
N GLN A 56 1.16 -3.05 11.45
CA GLN A 56 0.81 -2.68 12.81
C GLN A 56 -0.70 -2.55 12.92
N ASP A 57 -1.38 -3.69 13.12
CA ASP A 57 -2.84 -3.86 13.11
C ASP A 57 -3.58 -2.79 13.94
N LYS A 58 -3.21 -2.58 15.21
CA LYS A 58 -3.86 -1.57 16.06
C LYS A 58 -3.80 -0.14 15.54
N LYS A 59 -2.80 0.20 14.71
CA LYS A 59 -2.67 1.53 14.10
C LYS A 59 -3.18 1.56 12.66
N GLY A 60 -3.53 0.40 12.09
CA GLY A 60 -3.87 0.28 10.67
C GLY A 60 -2.77 0.84 9.77
N ALA A 61 -1.51 0.49 10.04
CA ALA A 61 -0.35 1.02 9.32
C ALA A 61 0.59 -0.09 8.85
N VAL A 62 1.25 0.09 7.70
CA VAL A 62 2.40 -0.73 7.30
C VAL A 62 3.68 -0.12 7.85
N VAL A 63 4.59 -0.94 8.34
CA VAL A 63 5.90 -0.54 8.86
C VAL A 63 6.99 -1.03 7.91
N CYS A 64 7.77 -0.08 7.40
CA CYS A 64 8.89 -0.33 6.50
C CYS A 64 9.97 -1.17 7.21
N PRO A 65 10.50 -2.23 6.57
CA PRO A 65 11.44 -3.15 7.23
C PRO A 65 12.83 -2.54 7.45
N CYS A 66 13.18 -1.45 6.77
CA CYS A 66 14.53 -0.90 6.81
C CYS A 66 14.75 0.07 7.98
N HIS A 67 13.81 0.99 8.18
CA HIS A 67 13.96 2.11 9.12
C HIS A 67 12.68 2.38 9.92
N GLU A 68 11.73 1.44 9.90
CA GLU A 68 10.50 1.47 10.71
C GLU A 68 9.59 2.69 10.49
N TYR A 69 9.71 3.32 9.31
CA TYR A 69 8.72 4.29 8.87
C TYR A 69 7.37 3.62 8.70
N ALA A 70 6.36 4.17 9.35
CA ALA A 70 5.02 3.62 9.41
C ALA A 70 4.04 4.52 8.64
N PHE A 71 3.26 3.91 7.76
CA PHE A 71 2.29 4.62 6.92
C PHE A 71 0.90 4.04 7.12
N GLU A 72 -0.07 4.89 7.47
CA GLU A 72 -1.46 4.51 7.66
C GLU A 72 -2.06 3.98 6.35
N LEU A 73 -2.70 2.82 6.41
CA LEU A 73 -3.28 2.13 5.27
C LEU A 73 -4.47 2.93 4.73
N GLY A 74 -4.47 3.17 3.42
CA GLY A 74 -5.54 3.86 2.70
C GLY A 74 -5.42 5.39 2.67
N SER A 75 -4.77 6.03 3.65
CA SER A 75 -4.43 7.47 3.59
C SER A 75 -2.97 7.72 3.20
N GLY A 76 -2.08 6.76 3.48
CA GLY A 76 -0.63 6.89 3.26
C GLY A 76 0.06 7.73 4.31
N ARG A 77 -0.67 8.27 5.30
CA ARG A 77 -0.14 9.22 6.26
C ARG A 77 1.03 8.62 7.04
N ASN A 78 2.18 9.30 7.04
CA ASN A 78 3.33 8.92 7.84
C ASN A 78 3.03 9.15 9.34
N VAL A 79 2.99 8.08 10.12
CA VAL A 79 2.68 8.13 11.56
C VAL A 79 3.92 7.95 12.43
N THR A 80 5.12 8.03 11.84
CA THR A 80 6.41 7.99 12.55
C THR A 80 6.80 9.39 13.06
N PHE A 81 7.47 9.40 14.21
CA PHE A 81 8.07 10.61 14.80
C PHE A 81 9.53 10.32 15.22
N PRO A 82 10.50 11.19 14.88
CA PRO A 82 10.36 12.40 14.08
C PRO A 82 10.06 12.08 12.60
N ARG A 83 9.35 13.00 11.93
CA ARG A 83 8.94 12.84 10.53
C ARG A 83 10.07 13.36 9.62
N LEU A 84 10.89 12.48 9.05
CA LEU A 84 11.94 12.86 8.08
C LEU A 84 11.56 12.58 6.62
N CYS A 85 10.34 12.09 6.35
CA CYS A 85 9.76 12.00 5.01
C CYS A 85 8.26 12.30 5.03
N ASP A 86 7.70 12.61 3.87
CA ASP A 86 6.29 12.95 3.69
C ASP A 86 5.37 11.71 3.80
N ASP A 87 4.10 11.88 3.47
CA ASP A 87 3.13 10.79 3.36
C ASP A 87 3.44 9.89 2.14
N GLN A 88 3.13 8.60 2.26
CA GLN A 88 3.32 7.62 1.20
C GLN A 88 2.20 7.77 0.15
N PRO A 89 2.51 7.81 -1.16
CA PRO A 89 1.49 7.91 -2.20
C PRO A 89 0.52 6.73 -2.16
N VAL A 90 -0.79 7.01 -2.16
CA VAL A 90 -1.85 6.00 -2.20
C VAL A 90 -2.50 5.93 -3.57
N PHE A 91 -3.05 4.76 -3.89
CA PHE A 91 -3.83 4.53 -5.09
C PHE A 91 -5.28 4.25 -4.72
N GLU A 92 -6.20 4.72 -5.56
CA GLU A 92 -7.60 4.35 -5.38
C GLU A 92 -7.81 2.89 -5.72
N VAL A 93 -8.62 2.22 -4.90
CA VAL A 93 -8.91 0.80 -5.02
C VAL A 93 -10.40 0.58 -5.12
N ARG A 94 -10.81 -0.31 -6.01
CA ARG A 94 -12.14 -0.92 -6.00
C ARG A 94 -12.04 -2.42 -6.26
N VAL A 95 -13.04 -3.16 -5.80
CA VAL A 95 -13.16 -4.60 -6.07
C VAL A 95 -14.32 -4.82 -7.01
N GLU A 96 -14.06 -5.43 -8.17
CA GLU A 96 -15.08 -5.72 -9.18
C GLU A 96 -14.99 -7.18 -9.59
N ARG A 97 -16.10 -7.92 -9.46
CA ARG A 97 -16.19 -9.34 -9.87
C ARG A 97 -15.05 -10.21 -9.30
N GLY A 98 -14.65 -9.94 -8.04
CA GLY A 98 -13.57 -10.67 -7.36
C GLY A 98 -12.15 -10.26 -7.76
N ARG A 99 -11.98 -9.15 -8.49
CA ARG A 99 -10.69 -8.61 -8.94
C ARG A 99 -10.41 -7.28 -8.24
N VAL A 100 -9.16 -7.06 -7.85
CA VAL A 100 -8.69 -5.76 -7.35
C VAL A 100 -8.37 -4.89 -8.54
N MET A 101 -8.98 -3.71 -8.58
CA MET A 101 -8.74 -2.68 -9.59
C MET A 101 -8.12 -1.48 -8.90
N ILE A 102 -7.04 -0.94 -9.45
CA ILE A 102 -6.42 0.30 -8.95
C ILE A 102 -6.45 1.42 -10.00
N ARG A 103 -6.45 2.67 -9.53
CA ARG A 103 -6.21 3.85 -10.36
C ARG A 103 -4.90 4.52 -9.92
N LEU A 104 -3.93 4.55 -10.84
CA LEU A 104 -2.68 5.29 -10.64
C LEU A 104 -2.95 6.79 -10.84
N PRO A 105 -2.38 7.68 -9.99
CA PRO A 105 -2.40 9.12 -10.24
C PRO A 105 -1.65 9.42 -11.55
N GLU A 106 -2.09 10.46 -12.26
CA GLU A 106 -1.42 10.95 -13.48
C GLU A 106 0.01 11.45 -13.19
#